data_AF-A0A7S8IIT6-F1
#
_entry.id   AF-A0A7S8IIT6-F1
#
_cell.length_a   1.000
_cell.length_b   1.000
_cell.length_c   1.000
_cell.angle_alpha   90.00
_cell.angle_beta   90.00
_cell.angle_gamma   90.00
#
_symmetry.space_group_name_H-M   'P 1'
#
loop_
_entity.id
_entity.type
_entity.pdbx_description
1 polymer ?
#
loop_
_entity_poly.entity_id
_entity_poly.type
_entity_poly.pdbx_seq_one_letter_code
_entity_poly.pdbx_strand_id
1 'polypeptide(L)'
;MNNFQEWMEKMGFNRKQVSEAGALIGFRKDLASLVSRGARELSETERLALAAVRAGLPAWTPETDAAIADVGAVQRIIERAVARQEPSSSASASEESKAA
;
A
#
# COMPACT_ATOMS: atom_id res chain seq x y z
N MET A 1 -17.89 -7.61 -4.72
CA MET A 1 -16.49 -8.00 -5.00
C MET A 1 -15.69 -7.67 -3.75
N ASN A 2 -14.98 -8.64 -3.16
CA ASN A 2 -14.30 -8.43 -1.87
C ASN A 2 -13.21 -7.36 -2.01
N ASN A 3 -13.25 -6.30 -1.19
CA ASN A 3 -12.22 -5.25 -1.11
C ASN A 3 -10.79 -5.82 -1.06
N PHE A 4 -10.63 -7.02 -0.51
CA PHE A 4 -9.37 -7.72 -0.47
C PHE A 4 -8.81 -8.13 -1.84
N GLN A 5 -9.65 -8.61 -2.78
CA GLN A 5 -9.19 -8.98 -4.12
C GLN A 5 -8.74 -7.76 -4.92
N GLU A 6 -9.52 -6.69 -4.89
CA GLU A 6 -9.14 -5.40 -5.50
C GLU A 6 -7.87 -4.82 -4.87
N TRP A 7 -7.75 -4.90 -3.54
CA TRP A 7 -6.57 -4.43 -2.83
C TRP A 7 -5.32 -5.27 -3.15
N MET A 8 -5.45 -6.60 -3.23
CA MET A 8 -4.35 -7.48 -3.68
C MET A 8 -3.91 -7.15 -5.10
N GLU A 9 -4.88 -6.96 -6.00
CA GLU A 9 -4.64 -6.61 -7.40
C GLU A 9 -3.95 -5.25 -7.54
N LYS A 10 -4.43 -4.22 -6.82
CA LYS A 10 -3.81 -2.88 -6.79
C LYS A 10 -2.41 -2.88 -6.18
N MET A 11 -2.15 -3.73 -5.19
CA MET A 11 -0.81 -3.87 -4.61
C MET A 11 0.12 -4.76 -5.45
N GLY A 12 -0.38 -5.41 -6.51
CA GLY A 12 0.40 -6.28 -7.38
C GLY A 12 0.80 -7.61 -6.71
N PHE A 13 0.08 -8.01 -5.65
CA PHE A 13 0.33 -9.29 -4.99
C PHE A 13 -0.47 -10.41 -5.63
N ASN A 14 0.20 -11.49 -6.02
CA ASN A 14 -0.46 -12.74 -6.33
C ASN A 14 -0.74 -13.55 -5.04
N ARG A 15 -1.67 -14.51 -5.07
CA ARG A 15 -2.06 -15.30 -3.89
C ARG A 15 -0.88 -16.01 -3.19
N LYS A 16 0.19 -16.36 -3.93
CA LYS A 16 1.40 -16.94 -3.35
C LYS A 16 2.19 -15.92 -2.55
N GLN A 17 2.37 -14.71 -3.06
CA GLN A 17 3.06 -13.63 -2.37
C GLN A 17 2.32 -13.18 -1.10
N VAL A 18 1.00 -13.26 -1.06
CA VAL A 18 0.23 -13.03 0.17
C VAL A 18 0.46 -14.12 1.20
N SER A 19 0.60 -15.37 0.77
CA SER A 19 0.95 -16.49 1.66
C SER A 19 2.38 -16.35 2.21
N GLU A 20 3.33 -15.89 1.38
CA GLU A 20 4.71 -15.64 1.77
C GLU A 20 4.83 -14.42 2.68
N ALA A 21 4.16 -13.31 2.35
CA ALA A 21 4.06 -12.13 3.20
C ALA A 21 3.39 -12.46 4.53
N GLY A 22 2.31 -13.26 4.49
CA GLY A 22 1.63 -13.80 5.67
C GLY A 22 2.57 -14.64 6.55
N ALA A 23 3.44 -15.45 5.95
CA ALA A 23 4.44 -16.21 6.70
C ALA A 23 5.48 -15.32 7.38
N LEU A 24 5.92 -14.23 6.71
CA LEU A 24 6.88 -13.27 7.27
C LEU A 24 6.34 -12.50 8.49
N ILE A 25 5.02 -12.33 8.58
CA ILE A 25 4.33 -11.59 9.65
C ILE A 25 3.63 -12.52 10.66
N GLY A 26 3.90 -13.84 10.58
CA GLY A 26 3.40 -14.83 11.55
C GLY A 26 1.92 -15.21 11.39
N PHE A 27 1.31 -14.95 10.24
CA PHE A 27 -0.07 -15.36 9.97
C PHE A 27 -0.20 -16.86 9.83
N ARG A 28 -1.35 -17.37 10.27
CA ARG A 28 -1.72 -18.77 10.04
C ARG A 28 -1.82 -19.04 8.54
N LYS A 29 -1.34 -20.21 8.12
CA LYS A 29 -1.31 -20.64 6.70
C LYS A 29 -2.69 -20.67 6.03
N ASP A 30 -3.76 -20.84 6.82
CA ASP A 30 -5.14 -20.85 6.34
C ASP A 30 -5.72 -19.45 6.09
N LEU A 31 -5.07 -18.39 6.58
CA LEU A 31 -5.60 -17.04 6.52
C LEU A 31 -5.84 -16.56 5.09
N ALA A 32 -4.85 -16.68 4.20
CA ALA A 32 -5.00 -16.26 2.81
C ALA A 32 -6.18 -16.96 2.12
N SER A 33 -6.40 -18.24 2.44
CA SER A 33 -7.56 -18.99 1.94
C SER A 33 -8.88 -18.48 2.53
N LEU A 34 -8.93 -18.14 3.82
CA LEU A 34 -10.13 -17.61 4.46
C LEU A 34 -10.51 -16.22 3.92
N VAL A 35 -9.53 -15.33 3.76
CA VAL A 35 -9.78 -13.97 3.25
C VAL A 35 -10.14 -13.99 1.77
N SER A 36 -9.46 -14.81 0.96
CA SER A 36 -9.78 -14.90 -0.48
C SER A 36 -11.21 -15.40 -0.76
N ARG A 37 -11.76 -16.23 0.13
CA ARG A 37 -13.14 -16.75 0.06
C ARG A 37 -14.17 -15.83 0.72
N GLY A 38 -13.74 -14.72 1.32
CA GLY A 38 -14.62 -13.81 2.08
C GLY A 38 -15.12 -14.37 3.40
N ALA A 39 -14.56 -15.49 3.88
CA ALA A 39 -14.94 -16.09 5.15
C ALA A 39 -14.38 -15.32 6.36
N ARG A 40 -13.44 -14.42 6.12
CA ARG A 40 -12.80 -13.56 7.12
C ARG A 40 -12.33 -12.26 6.46
N GLU A 41 -12.43 -11.14 7.17
CA GLU A 41 -11.77 -9.90 6.79
C GLU A 41 -10.41 -9.73 7.49
N LEU A 42 -9.49 -9.02 6.84
CA LEU A 42 -8.25 -8.61 7.49
C LEU A 42 -8.53 -7.48 8.48
N SER A 43 -8.00 -7.64 9.69
CA SER A 43 -7.89 -6.56 10.65
C SER A 43 -6.97 -5.45 10.15
N GLU A 44 -7.07 -4.27 10.78
CA GLU A 44 -6.20 -3.13 10.47
C GLU A 44 -4.71 -3.47 10.63
N THR A 45 -4.35 -4.12 11.74
CA THR A 45 -2.97 -4.59 11.98
C THR A 45 -2.47 -5.48 10.86
N GLU A 46 -3.31 -6.38 10.35
CA GLU A 46 -2.90 -7.29 9.28
C GLU A 46 -2.72 -6.58 7.94
N ARG A 47 -3.55 -5.57 7.65
CA ARG A 47 -3.41 -4.73 6.46
C ARG A 47 -2.12 -3.90 6.51
N LEU A 48 -1.80 -3.33 7.68
CA LEU A 48 -0.57 -2.56 7.88
C LEU A 48 0.68 -3.44 7.72
N ALA A 49 0.67 -4.64 8.31
CA ALA A 49 1.77 -5.58 8.20
C ALA A 49 2.04 -6.00 6.74
N LEU A 50 0.99 -6.26 5.96
CA LEU A 50 1.12 -6.57 4.54
C LEU A 50 1.60 -5.37 3.70
N ALA A 51 1.17 -4.15 4.04
CA ALA A 51 1.68 -2.93 3.39
C ALA A 51 3.18 -2.72 3.67
N ALA A 52 3.63 -2.98 4.91
CA ALA A 52 5.05 -2.92 5.26
C ALA A 52 5.89 -3.93 4.47
N VAL A 53 5.42 -5.18 4.36
CA VAL A 53 6.08 -6.20 3.52
C VAL A 53 6.11 -5.78 2.06
N ARG A 54 5.03 -5.17 1.53
CA ARG A 54 4.98 -4.68 0.15
C ARG A 54 6.02 -3.60 -0.13
N ALA A 55 6.22 -2.71 0.85
CA ALA A 55 7.20 -1.65 0.81
C ALA A 55 8.64 -2.16 1.02
N GLY A 56 8.83 -3.45 1.27
CA GLY A 56 10.15 -4.05 1.51
C GLY A 56 10.72 -3.70 2.88
N LEU A 57 9.88 -3.27 3.83
CA LEU A 57 10.34 -2.97 5.18
C LEU A 57 10.69 -4.27 5.92
N PRO A 58 11.87 -4.35 6.56
CA PRO A 58 12.21 -5.48 7.41
C PRO A 58 11.37 -5.47 8.69
N ALA A 59 11.35 -6.60 9.39
CA ALA A 59 10.83 -6.64 10.76
C ALA A 59 11.66 -5.70 11.64
N TRP A 60 10.99 -5.03 12.59
CA TRP A 60 11.68 -4.15 13.53
C TRP A 60 12.54 -4.96 14.49
N THR A 61 13.82 -4.60 14.54
CA THR A 61 14.78 -4.97 15.57
C THR A 61 15.63 -3.72 15.86
N PRO A 62 16.37 -3.67 16.99
CA PRO A 62 17.27 -2.55 17.26
C PRO A 62 18.26 -2.27 16.13
N GLU A 63 18.66 -3.30 15.38
CA GLU A 63 19.60 -3.21 14.26
C GLU A 63 18.95 -2.67 12.97
N THR A 64 17.65 -2.89 12.77
CA THR A 64 16.93 -2.42 11.57
C THR A 64 16.23 -1.08 11.78
N ASP A 65 16.16 -0.57 13.01
CA ASP A 65 15.48 0.68 13.36
C ASP A 65 15.94 1.88 12.52
N ALA A 66 17.26 2.06 12.38
CA ALA A 66 17.83 3.14 11.57
C ALA A 66 17.42 3.04 10.10
N ALA A 67 17.44 1.83 9.51
CA ALA A 67 17.02 1.62 8.13
C ALA A 67 15.52 1.89 7.93
N ILE A 68 14.68 1.51 8.89
CA ILE A 68 13.24 1.82 8.86
C ILE A 68 13.02 3.34 8.96
N ALA A 69 13.77 4.03 9.83
CA ALA A 69 13.70 5.48 9.97
C ALA A 69 14.08 6.23 8.68
N ASP A 70 15.11 5.74 7.98
CA ASP A 70 15.55 6.28 6.68
C ASP A 70 14.47 6.15 5.61
N VAL A 71 13.79 5.00 5.54
CA VAL A 71 12.64 4.83 4.62
C VAL A 71 11.53 5.84 4.93
N GLY A 72 11.24 6.07 6.22
CA GLY A 72 10.28 7.09 6.64
C GLY A 72 10.69 8.51 6.20
N ALA A 73 11.99 8.83 6.16
CA ALA A 73 12.48 10.11 5.64
C ALA A 73 12.29 10.23 4.13
N VAL A 74 12.59 9.18 3.37
CA VAL A 74 12.37 9.12 1.91
C VAL A 74 10.89 9.29 1.58
N GLN A 75 9.99 8.62 2.29
CA GLN A 75 8.56 8.74 2.08
C GLN A 75 8.07 10.19 2.22
N ARG A 76 8.51 10.91 3.26
CA ARG A 76 8.18 12.34 3.45
C ARG A 76 8.69 13.23 2.31
N ILE A 77 9.83 12.90 1.71
CA ILE A 77 10.36 13.63 0.55
C ILE A 77 9.46 13.40 -0.66
N ILE A 78 9.04 12.16 -0.90
CA ILE A 78 8.14 11.80 -2.00
C ILE A 78 6.80 12.51 -1.85
N GLU A 79 6.18 12.48 -0.67
CA GLU A 79 4.91 13.15 -0.39
C GLU A 79 4.99 14.65 -0.70
N ARG A 80 6.07 15.32 -0.27
CA ARG A 80 6.31 16.73 -0.59
C ARG A 80 6.54 16.98 -2.07
N ALA A 81 7.19 16.04 -2.78
CA ALA A 81 7.42 16.16 -4.22
C ALA A 81 6.11 16.04 -5.00
N VAL A 82 5.26 15.07 -4.66
CA VAL A 82 3.95 14.86 -5.28
C VAL A 82 3.02 16.04 -5.00
N ALA A 83 2.93 16.51 -3.75
CA ALA A 83 2.09 17.66 -3.38
C ALA A 83 2.47 18.96 -4.13
N ARG A 84 3.74 19.12 -4.51
CA ARG A 84 4.20 20.26 -5.32
C ARG A 84 3.85 20.18 -6.80
N GLN A 85 3.50 18.98 -7.32
CA GLN A 85 3.13 18.81 -8.73
C GLN A 85 1.65 19.11 -9.00
N GLU A 86 0.79 19.17 -7.97
CA GLU A 86 -0.65 19.39 -8.15
C GLU A 86 -1.18 20.82 -8.43
N PRO A 87 -0.42 21.94 -8.43
CA PRO A 87 -1.03 23.26 -8.68
C PRO A 87 -1.17 23.69 -10.16
N SER A 88 -1.03 22.82 -11.17
CA SER A 88 -1.01 23.29 -12.58
C SER A 88 -1.77 22.44 -13.62
N SER A 89 -2.76 21.63 -13.25
CA SER A 89 -3.60 20.91 -14.24
C SER A 89 -5.06 21.36 -14.31
N SER A 90 -5.50 22.34 -13.54
CA SER A 90 -6.90 22.80 -13.52
C SER A 90 -7.15 24.22 -14.04
N ALA A 91 -6.16 24.89 -14.64
CA ALA A 91 -6.29 26.30 -15.06
C ALA A 91 -6.56 26.53 -16.57
N SER A 92 -6.65 25.49 -17.41
CA SER A 92 -6.76 25.67 -18.88
C SER A 92 -8.13 25.37 -19.49
N ALA A 93 -9.20 25.25 -18.69
CA ALA A 93 -10.55 25.01 -19.20
C ALA A 93 -11.50 26.16 -18.86
N SER A 94 -11.30 27.37 -19.40
CA SER A 94 -12.28 28.46 -19.27
C SER A 94 -12.27 29.56 -20.36
N GLU A 95 -11.46 29.52 -21.42
CA GLU A 95 -11.43 30.63 -22.41
C GLU A 95 -12.06 30.38 -23.79
N GLU A 96 -12.58 29.18 -24.09
CA GLU A 96 -13.29 28.93 -25.37
C GLU A 96 -14.82 28.83 -25.18
N SER A 97 -15.47 29.90 -24.73
CA SER A 97 -16.93 30.03 -24.93
C SER A 97 -17.41 31.48 -24.81
N LYS A 98 -16.98 32.35 -25.73
CA LYS A 98 -17.65 33.64 -26.01
C LYS A 98 -17.22 34.20 -27.37
N ALA A 99 -17.38 33.40 -28.42
CA ALA A 99 -17.38 33.88 -29.79
C ALA A 99 -18.30 32.99 -30.64
N ALA A 100 -19.60 33.14 -30.43
CA ALA A 100 -20.64 32.69 -31.35
C ALA A 100 -21.78 33.70 -31.32
#